data_AF-A0A9P7B5P2-F1
#
_entry.id   AF-A0A9P7B5P2-F1
#
_cell.length_a   1.000
_cell.length_b   1.000
_cell.length_c   1.000
_cell.angle_alpha   90.00
_cell.angle_beta   90.00
_cell.angle_gamma   90.00
#
_symmetry.space_group_name_H-M   'P 1'
#
loop_
_entity.id
_entity.type
_entity.pdbx_description
1 polymer ?
#
loop_
_entity_poly.entity_id
_entity_poly.type
_entity_poly.pdbx_seq_one_letter_code
_entity_poly.pdbx_strand_id
1 'polypeptide(L)'
;MSKQSPFGPWLSYFFSSLRRQPNARKYQYVYNLPQIKNLKLQNISHRLKYPKTTNIPIPVYLEKNILDSDLSKLQNLLLADARNVDGAPFGLHINNISGEVPERNIISSIIRTPILPTYLDDDYFNKALQKIPFNYNYTIKLDLERPSQISKRSDKILWPNLVFSNFCRGIAVSPELYKQLLIEDNHFKSPTNSSLLPIFKSNYIPDGYNMMGLFPKFDEKQKALFTKGPDAALALIGGSPCSGSQYMKVRERVTSRISKDASDTELNNAFSNAVQSYPSQSTTHPSRDTLRKFLRIAKSDSLLWSNSIVTEKNCPGDILRSTLLARNTNRGSLRREFMKNFTLFNIMSLTKRLISHKSMQMYPDDQLPIKWQPWDYYIWEQSTKLTNNFKVPDNLEELQSIRYNFNDFLRRLFEYQCLVIAEMKVQGEGVFIDKRHPENPSRCYAVARLLMAILRSNPVIETLYPGLALYAENKLFTPQPYTANNLPYEKEQVFIEAKERFMNIVREMISFESKIFNDKFTTYRKMVSQIDSPIKDWKIIILNKKPFTPEQIQILKYHSRIFTQFAYSFEEIDKISYSICVETKMIDEDTIIYLYKMNREKKSSLHNIVAHIMKGPAENKTEKSSEMSIN
;
A
#
# COMPACT_ATOMS: atom_id res chain seq x y z
N MET A 1 -32.95 6.21 -1.18
CA MET A 1 -31.49 6.43 -1.33
C MET A 1 -30.80 5.93 -0.05
N SER A 2 -30.10 4.80 -0.11
CA SER A 2 -29.38 4.27 1.05
C SER A 2 -28.13 5.12 1.33
N LYS A 3 -27.95 5.58 2.57
CA LYS A 3 -26.69 6.19 3.01
C LYS A 3 -25.59 5.15 2.79
N GLN A 4 -24.66 5.42 1.87
CA GLN A 4 -23.51 4.54 1.66
C GLN A 4 -22.76 4.39 2.98
N SER A 5 -22.48 3.15 3.37
CA SER A 5 -21.71 2.83 4.58
C SER A 5 -20.38 3.61 4.59
N PRO A 6 -19.94 4.18 5.73
CA PRO A 6 -18.68 4.93 5.81
C PRO A 6 -17.43 4.05 5.55
N PHE A 7 -17.62 2.73 5.47
CA PHE A 7 -16.57 1.76 5.19
C PHE A 7 -16.50 1.37 3.70
N GLY A 8 -17.43 1.84 2.87
CA GLY A 8 -17.55 1.43 1.47
C GLY A 8 -17.79 -0.09 1.36
N PRO A 9 -17.34 -0.74 0.27
CA PRO A 9 -17.58 -2.17 0.05
C PRO A 9 -16.85 -3.05 1.08
N TRP A 10 -15.75 -2.56 1.70
CA TRP A 10 -14.88 -3.36 2.57
C TRP A 10 -15.58 -3.97 3.78
N LEU A 11 -16.69 -3.39 4.24
CA LEU A 11 -17.52 -3.98 5.28
C LEU A 11 -18.08 -5.34 4.86
N SER A 12 -18.64 -5.40 3.64
CA SER A 12 -19.21 -6.62 3.06
C SER A 12 -18.15 -7.70 2.89
N TYR A 13 -16.97 -7.34 2.35
CA TYR A 13 -15.83 -8.26 2.21
C TYR A 13 -15.33 -8.75 3.57
N PHE A 14 -15.22 -7.85 4.56
CA PHE A 14 -14.78 -8.20 5.91
C PHE A 14 -15.69 -9.24 6.57
N PHE A 15 -17.00 -9.00 6.59
CA PHE A 15 -17.93 -9.95 7.20
C PHE A 15 -18.10 -11.23 6.39
N SER A 16 -18.05 -11.15 5.06
CA SER A 16 -17.97 -12.32 4.19
C SER A 16 -16.75 -13.19 4.53
N SER A 17 -15.60 -12.55 4.80
CA SER A 17 -14.36 -13.20 5.21
C SER A 17 -14.47 -13.80 6.62
N LEU A 18 -15.07 -13.08 7.56
CA LEU A 18 -15.33 -13.54 8.93
C LEU A 18 -16.19 -14.81 8.95
N ARG A 19 -17.26 -14.87 8.15
CA ARG A 19 -18.14 -16.04 8.03
C ARG A 19 -17.45 -17.27 7.42
N ARG A 20 -16.37 -17.06 6.66
CA ARG A 20 -15.60 -18.11 5.95
C ARG A 20 -14.26 -18.43 6.62
N GLN A 21 -13.92 -17.74 7.71
CA GLN A 21 -12.67 -17.95 8.43
C GLN A 21 -12.63 -19.36 9.08
N PRO A 22 -11.47 -20.04 9.08
CA PRO A 22 -11.33 -21.33 9.75
C PRO A 22 -11.50 -21.23 11.27
N ASN A 23 -12.09 -22.27 11.88
CA ASN A 23 -12.25 -22.36 13.33
C ASN A 23 -10.94 -22.61 14.09
N ALA A 24 -9.92 -23.19 13.44
CA ALA A 24 -8.66 -23.53 14.09
C ALA A 24 -7.79 -22.28 14.31
N ARG A 25 -7.34 -22.06 15.56
CA ARG A 25 -6.57 -20.87 15.98
C ARG A 25 -5.34 -20.57 15.11
N LYS A 26 -4.63 -21.60 14.64
CA LYS A 26 -3.43 -21.46 13.79
C LYS A 26 -3.68 -20.77 12.43
N TYR A 27 -4.95 -20.64 12.03
CA TYR A 27 -5.42 -20.00 10.79
C TYR A 27 -6.23 -18.72 11.06
N GLN A 28 -6.31 -18.27 12.31
CA GLN A 28 -7.04 -17.07 12.68
C GLN A 28 -6.10 -15.87 12.82
N TYR A 29 -6.59 -14.70 12.42
CA TYR A 29 -5.81 -13.46 12.33
C TYR A 29 -5.16 -13.06 13.66
N VAL A 30 -5.97 -12.92 14.71
CA VAL A 30 -5.53 -12.40 16.03
C VAL A 30 -4.43 -13.28 16.64
N TYR A 31 -4.46 -14.59 16.42
CA TYR A 31 -3.45 -15.51 16.94
C TYR A 31 -2.12 -15.51 16.15
N ASN A 32 -2.12 -15.06 14.89
CA ASN A 32 -0.92 -14.98 14.07
C ASN A 32 -0.25 -13.58 14.11
N LEU A 33 -0.97 -12.55 14.56
CA LEU A 33 -0.45 -11.17 14.62
C LEU A 33 0.87 -11.01 15.40
N PRO A 34 1.04 -11.57 16.61
CA PRO A 34 2.31 -11.46 17.34
C PRO A 34 3.49 -12.05 16.55
N GLN A 35 3.26 -13.18 15.86
CA GLN A 35 4.26 -13.80 15.01
C GLN A 35 4.63 -12.91 13.82
N ILE A 36 3.64 -12.34 13.11
CA ILE A 36 3.86 -11.43 11.98
C ILE A 36 4.73 -10.25 12.43
N LYS A 37 4.41 -9.66 13.57
CA LYS A 37 5.18 -8.53 14.12
C LYS A 37 6.61 -8.92 14.49
N ASN A 38 6.78 -10.05 15.19
CA ASN A 38 8.11 -10.52 15.61
C ASN A 38 9.00 -10.84 14.41
N LEU A 39 8.45 -11.47 13.36
CA LEU A 39 9.17 -11.73 12.10
C LEU A 39 9.71 -10.43 11.49
N LYS A 40 8.89 -9.38 11.45
CA LYS A 40 9.31 -8.07 10.93
C LYS A 40 10.46 -7.46 11.75
N LEU A 41 10.33 -7.43 13.07
CA LEU A 41 11.36 -6.86 13.96
C LEU A 41 12.67 -7.68 13.93
N GLN A 42 12.57 -9.00 13.81
CA GLN A 42 13.72 -9.90 13.64
C GLN A 42 14.43 -9.64 12.31
N ASN A 43 13.68 -9.49 11.21
CA ASN A 43 14.25 -9.17 9.90
C ASN A 43 15.00 -7.82 9.93
N ILE A 44 14.37 -6.78 10.51
CA ILE A 44 15.02 -5.46 10.68
C ILE A 44 16.32 -5.59 11.48
N SER A 45 16.29 -6.34 12.59
CA SER A 45 17.49 -6.56 13.42
C SER A 45 18.58 -7.32 12.65
N HIS A 46 18.21 -8.32 11.85
CA HIS A 46 19.13 -9.08 11.01
C HIS A 46 19.79 -8.18 9.95
N ARG A 47 19.00 -7.37 9.24
CA ARG A 47 19.51 -6.43 8.21
C ARG A 47 20.45 -5.36 8.76
N LEU A 48 20.35 -5.03 10.04
CA LEU A 48 21.27 -4.09 10.70
C LEU A 48 22.54 -4.76 11.21
N LYS A 49 22.49 -6.04 11.56
CA LYS A 49 23.68 -6.82 11.94
C LYS A 49 24.55 -7.17 10.74
N TYR A 50 23.91 -7.44 9.60
CA TYR A 50 24.56 -7.76 8.34
C TYR A 50 24.15 -6.73 7.28
N PRO A 51 24.52 -5.45 7.45
CA PRO A 51 24.26 -4.46 6.43
C PRO A 51 24.99 -4.89 5.16
N LYS A 52 24.34 -4.72 4.00
CA LYS A 52 25.07 -4.76 2.73
C LYS A 52 26.21 -3.75 2.87
N THR A 53 27.44 -4.24 2.80
CA THR A 53 28.67 -3.72 3.44
C THR A 53 29.15 -2.34 2.96
N THR A 54 28.37 -1.66 2.14
CA THR A 54 28.73 -0.41 1.47
C THR A 54 27.74 0.73 1.76
N ASN A 55 26.45 0.42 1.99
CA ASN A 55 25.38 1.41 1.99
C ASN A 55 25.45 2.39 3.16
N ILE A 56 25.68 3.67 2.85
CA ILE A 56 25.55 4.74 3.84
C ILE A 56 24.07 4.96 4.20
N PRO A 57 23.73 5.19 5.49
CA PRO A 57 22.37 5.47 5.91
C PRO A 57 21.74 6.66 5.18
N ILE A 58 20.46 6.56 4.80
CA ILE A 58 19.70 7.69 4.26
C ILE A 58 19.31 8.61 5.44
N PRO A 59 19.74 9.89 5.45
CA PRO A 59 19.43 10.79 6.56
C PRO A 59 17.96 11.24 6.52
N VAL A 60 17.33 11.24 7.69
CA VAL A 60 15.95 11.70 7.92
C VAL A 60 16.00 12.86 8.91
N TYR A 61 15.82 14.08 8.40
CA TYR A 61 15.93 15.29 9.20
C TYR A 61 14.62 15.59 9.94
N LEU A 62 14.74 15.76 11.26
CA LEU A 62 13.61 15.96 12.16
C LEU A 62 13.88 17.17 13.06
N GLU A 63 12.85 17.97 13.33
CA GLU A 63 12.92 19.07 14.30
C GLU A 63 12.76 18.58 15.74
N LYS A 64 12.07 17.46 15.92
CA LYS A 64 11.72 16.84 17.21
C LYS A 64 11.58 15.34 17.02
N ASN A 65 11.18 14.63 18.07
CA ASN A 65 10.85 13.21 17.97
C ASN A 65 9.89 12.94 16.79
N ILE A 66 10.16 11.89 16.01
CA ILE A 66 9.35 11.48 14.87
C ILE A 66 7.89 11.17 15.22
N LEU A 67 7.62 10.72 16.45
CA LEU A 67 6.25 10.48 16.94
C LEU A 67 5.47 11.76 17.14
N ASP A 68 6.16 12.85 17.45
CA ASP A 68 5.58 14.18 17.68
C ASP A 68 5.66 15.05 16.43
N SER A 69 6.32 14.59 15.38
CA SER A 69 6.37 15.23 14.07
C SER A 69 5.01 15.14 13.35
N ASP A 70 4.76 16.09 12.46
CA ASP A 70 3.55 16.13 11.65
C ASP A 70 3.46 14.88 10.76
N LEU A 71 2.24 14.37 10.55
CA LEU A 71 2.01 13.17 9.75
C LEU A 71 2.55 13.28 8.31
N SER A 72 2.62 14.49 7.75
CA SER A 72 3.23 14.74 6.42
C SER A 72 4.70 14.31 6.37
N LYS A 73 5.47 14.52 7.45
CA LYS A 73 6.86 14.09 7.55
C LYS A 73 6.95 12.56 7.54
N LEU A 74 6.02 11.89 8.23
CA LEU A 74 5.94 10.43 8.21
C LEU A 74 5.53 9.89 6.84
N GLN A 75 4.63 10.58 6.11
CA GLN A 75 4.27 10.22 4.74
C GLN A 75 5.46 10.34 3.78
N ASN A 76 6.26 11.41 3.91
CA ASN A 76 7.50 11.57 3.13
C ASN A 76 8.50 10.45 3.44
N LEU A 77 8.65 10.06 4.72
CA LEU A 77 9.47 8.91 5.10
C LEU A 77 8.93 7.60 4.49
N LEU A 78 7.62 7.39 4.47
CA LEU A 78 7.00 6.20 3.87
C LEU A 78 7.17 6.15 2.34
N LEU A 79 7.15 7.31 1.68
CA LEU A 79 7.44 7.43 0.26
C LEU A 79 8.91 7.10 -0.03
N ALA A 80 9.84 7.64 0.77
CA ALA A 80 11.25 7.28 0.68
C ALA A 80 11.49 5.79 0.96
N ASP A 81 10.77 5.21 1.91
CA ASP A 81 10.82 3.77 2.21
C ASP A 81 10.34 2.89 1.05
N ALA A 82 9.33 3.35 0.30
CA ALA A 82 8.86 2.69 -0.92
C ALA A 82 9.88 2.80 -2.07
N ARG A 83 10.63 3.91 -2.13
CA ARG A 83 11.69 4.16 -3.12
C ARG A 83 13.02 3.49 -2.82
N ASN A 84 13.26 3.11 -1.57
CA ASN A 84 14.52 2.54 -1.13
C ASN A 84 14.67 1.08 -1.59
N VAL A 85 15.03 0.88 -2.85
CA VAL A 85 15.26 -0.45 -3.45
C VAL A 85 16.57 -1.07 -2.94
N ASP A 86 17.62 -0.26 -2.77
CA ASP A 86 18.95 -0.71 -2.32
C ASP A 86 18.95 -1.21 -0.87
N GLY A 87 17.95 -0.80 -0.11
CA GLY A 87 17.71 -1.25 1.25
C GLY A 87 18.67 -0.65 2.27
N ALA A 88 19.26 0.52 1.96
CA ALA A 88 20.08 1.31 2.86
C ALA A 88 19.28 1.69 4.12
N PRO A 89 19.83 1.61 5.33
CA PRO A 89 19.09 1.94 6.54
C PRO A 89 18.77 3.43 6.61
N PHE A 90 17.70 3.80 7.32
CA PHE A 90 17.42 5.20 7.65
C PHE A 90 18.16 5.61 8.92
N GLY A 91 18.82 6.77 8.89
CA GLY A 91 19.41 7.40 10.07
C GLY A 91 18.62 8.65 10.45
N LEU A 92 18.05 8.68 11.65
CA LEU A 92 17.32 9.85 12.13
C LEU A 92 18.32 10.91 12.60
N HIS A 93 18.08 12.17 12.26
CA HIS A 93 18.92 13.29 12.66
C HIS A 93 18.06 14.40 13.29
N ILE A 94 18.36 14.76 14.53
CA ILE A 94 17.79 15.93 15.21
C ILE A 94 18.97 16.79 15.66
N ASN A 95 18.91 18.10 15.41
CA ASN A 95 20.00 19.02 15.75
C ASN A 95 20.38 18.89 17.23
N ASN A 96 21.68 18.73 17.51
CA ASN A 96 22.26 18.64 18.85
C ASN A 96 21.73 17.47 19.71
N ILE A 97 21.17 16.41 19.11
CA ILE A 97 20.75 15.20 19.83
C ILE A 97 21.61 14.03 19.37
N SER A 98 22.23 13.36 20.34
CA SER A 98 22.96 12.11 20.17
C SER A 98 22.37 11.01 21.07
N GLY A 99 22.73 9.75 20.81
CA GLY A 99 22.30 8.60 21.59
C GLY A 99 21.20 7.77 20.92
N GLU A 100 20.50 6.96 21.72
CA GLU A 100 19.51 6.00 21.23
C GLU A 100 18.23 6.67 20.73
N VAL A 101 17.63 6.10 19.68
CA VAL A 101 16.33 6.53 19.17
C VAL A 101 15.21 5.98 20.06
N PRO A 102 14.50 6.84 20.83
CA PRO A 102 13.42 6.39 21.69
C PRO A 102 12.25 5.85 20.87
N GLU A 103 11.57 4.82 21.40
CA GLU A 103 10.38 4.21 20.79
C GLU A 103 10.59 3.74 19.32
N ARG A 104 11.85 3.49 18.92
CA ARG A 104 12.25 3.03 17.57
C ARG A 104 11.42 1.85 17.07
N ASN A 105 11.08 0.92 17.95
CA ASN A 105 10.27 -0.26 17.62
C ASN A 105 8.90 0.10 17.02
N ILE A 106 8.30 1.24 17.42
CA ILE A 106 7.05 1.71 16.84
C ILE A 106 7.27 2.08 15.37
N ILE A 107 8.28 2.89 15.06
CA ILE A 107 8.56 3.29 13.68
C ILE A 107 8.98 2.09 12.85
N SER A 108 9.89 1.26 13.36
CA SER A 108 10.32 0.01 12.73
C SER A 108 9.15 -0.95 12.45
N SER A 109 8.07 -0.89 13.23
CA SER A 109 6.85 -1.66 12.93
C SER A 109 6.08 -1.12 11.73
N ILE A 110 6.21 0.16 11.37
CA ILE A 110 5.50 0.83 10.28
C ILE A 110 6.30 0.78 8.98
N ILE A 111 7.61 1.03 9.01
CA ILE A 111 8.46 1.08 7.81
C ILE A 111 9.03 -0.29 7.43
N ARG A 112 9.44 -0.49 6.18
CA ARG A 112 10.11 -1.71 5.71
C ARG A 112 11.63 -1.64 5.94
N THR A 113 12.21 -0.49 5.66
CA THR A 113 13.64 -0.20 5.79
C THR A 113 14.03 -0.15 7.27
N PRO A 114 15.19 -0.70 7.66
CA PRO A 114 15.69 -0.57 9.02
C PRO A 114 16.00 0.88 9.40
N ILE A 115 15.58 1.31 10.60
CA ILE A 115 16.11 2.54 11.22
C ILE A 115 17.32 2.18 12.09
N LEU A 116 18.38 2.99 12.05
CA LEU A 116 19.52 2.85 12.95
C LEU A 116 19.12 2.95 14.42
N PRO A 117 19.79 2.24 15.34
CA PRO A 117 19.48 2.29 16.77
C PRO A 117 19.78 3.64 17.41
N THR A 118 20.74 4.40 16.86
CA THR A 118 21.17 5.70 17.35
C THR A 118 20.90 6.81 16.33
N TYR A 119 20.76 8.04 16.83
CA TYR A 119 20.74 9.22 15.97
C TYR A 119 22.05 9.32 15.16
N LEU A 120 21.96 9.86 13.94
CA LEU A 120 23.13 10.22 13.15
C LEU A 120 23.86 11.37 13.84
N ASP A 121 25.16 11.21 14.04
CA ASP A 121 26.03 12.24 14.59
C ASP A 121 26.33 13.33 13.56
N ASP A 122 26.80 14.50 14.02
CA ASP A 122 27.25 15.57 13.13
C ASP A 122 28.47 15.15 12.29
N ASP A 123 29.22 14.15 12.76
CA ASP A 123 30.37 13.56 12.07
C ASP A 123 29.99 12.68 10.86
N TYR A 124 28.71 12.37 10.71
CA TYR A 124 28.15 11.64 9.57
C TYR A 124 28.60 12.26 8.23
N PHE A 125 28.65 13.59 8.15
CA PHE A 125 29.09 14.31 6.95
C PHE A 125 30.61 14.19 6.69
N ASN A 126 31.44 14.07 7.73
CA ASN A 126 32.87 13.83 7.58
C ASN A 126 33.13 12.41 7.07
N LYS A 127 32.44 11.41 7.64
CA LYS A 127 32.52 10.02 7.18
C LYS A 127 32.02 9.86 5.74
N ALA A 128 30.97 10.60 5.39
CA ALA A 128 30.47 10.73 4.03
C ALA A 128 31.53 11.32 3.09
N LEU A 129 32.15 12.44 3.45
CA LEU A 129 33.15 13.15 2.64
C LEU A 129 34.32 12.25 2.23
N GLN A 130 34.80 11.38 3.12
CA GLN A 130 35.90 10.44 2.84
C GLN A 130 35.56 9.42 1.74
N LYS A 131 34.29 9.19 1.46
CA LYS A 131 33.81 8.20 0.49
C LYS A 131 33.33 8.81 -0.84
N ILE A 132 33.22 10.14 -0.96
CA ILE A 132 32.77 10.79 -2.20
C ILE A 132 33.98 11.22 -3.03
N PRO A 133 34.07 10.81 -4.31
CA PRO A 133 35.02 11.41 -5.22
C PRO A 133 34.63 12.87 -5.53
N PHE A 134 35.61 13.78 -5.50
CA PHE A 134 35.39 15.17 -5.86
C PHE A 134 35.21 15.32 -7.38
N ASN A 135 33.97 15.43 -7.86
CA ASN A 135 33.60 15.58 -9.27
C ASN A 135 32.47 16.61 -9.47
N TYR A 136 32.51 17.37 -10.57
CA TYR A 136 31.48 18.34 -10.98
C TYR A 136 30.25 17.63 -11.57
N ASN A 137 29.24 17.40 -10.74
CA ASN A 137 28.06 16.60 -11.10
C ASN A 137 26.78 17.43 -11.23
N TYR A 138 26.78 18.68 -10.77
CA TYR A 138 25.60 19.52 -10.66
C TYR A 138 25.83 20.87 -11.34
N THR A 139 24.73 21.50 -11.73
CA THR A 139 24.68 22.95 -11.87
C THR A 139 23.83 23.54 -10.76
N ILE A 140 24.23 24.71 -10.27
CA ILE A 140 23.44 25.47 -9.31
C ILE A 140 23.22 26.90 -9.78
N LYS A 141 22.19 27.53 -9.23
CA LYS A 141 21.92 28.96 -9.28
C LYS A 141 22.51 29.63 -8.03
N LEU A 142 23.19 30.77 -8.20
CA LEU A 142 23.62 31.58 -7.06
C LEU A 142 22.89 32.92 -7.04
N ASP A 143 22.65 33.41 -5.82
CA ASP A 143 22.04 34.72 -5.61
C ASP A 143 23.09 35.80 -5.84
N LEU A 144 22.70 36.86 -6.55
CA LEU A 144 23.51 38.06 -6.73
C LEU A 144 23.26 39.04 -5.58
N GLU A 145 24.25 39.86 -5.25
CA GLU A 145 24.08 40.94 -4.28
C GLU A 145 23.05 41.97 -4.75
N ARG A 146 23.03 42.29 -6.04
CA ARG A 146 22.05 43.15 -6.70
C ARG A 146 21.41 42.44 -7.89
N PRO A 147 20.09 42.54 -8.09
CA PRO A 147 19.43 41.92 -9.24
C PRO A 147 19.86 42.62 -10.54
N SER A 148 20.48 41.88 -11.45
CA SER A 148 20.93 42.38 -12.77
C SER A 148 20.40 41.52 -13.93
N GLN A 149 20.57 41.96 -15.18
CA GLN A 149 20.21 41.16 -16.36
C GLN A 149 21.04 39.86 -16.48
N ILE A 150 22.20 39.80 -15.82
CA ILE A 150 23.06 38.61 -15.75
C ILE A 150 22.39 37.47 -14.95
N SER A 151 21.36 37.77 -14.16
CA SER A 151 20.60 36.81 -13.34
C SER A 151 19.99 35.64 -14.12
N LYS A 152 19.75 35.79 -15.43
CA LYS A 152 19.30 34.69 -16.31
C LYS A 152 20.43 33.76 -16.77
N ARG A 153 21.68 34.23 -16.79
CA ARG A 153 22.86 33.44 -17.18
C ARG A 153 23.54 32.75 -16.00
N SER A 154 23.28 33.19 -14.77
CA SER A 154 23.77 32.61 -13.50
C SER A 154 23.07 31.33 -13.04
N ASP A 155 22.15 30.80 -13.83
CA ASP A 155 21.37 29.60 -13.50
C ASP A 155 22.10 28.29 -13.84
N LYS A 156 23.34 28.34 -14.32
CA LYS A 156 24.11 27.15 -14.73
C LYS A 156 25.58 27.23 -14.31
N ILE A 157 25.83 27.38 -13.01
CA ILE A 157 27.19 27.38 -12.46
C ILE A 157 27.60 25.93 -12.16
N LEU A 158 28.73 25.47 -12.72
CA LEU A 158 29.26 24.13 -12.45
C LEU A 158 29.60 23.96 -10.98
N TRP A 159 29.09 22.89 -10.38
CA TRP A 159 29.22 22.60 -8.96
C TRP A 159 29.53 21.11 -8.69
N PRO A 160 30.43 20.80 -7.74
CA PRO A 160 30.68 19.43 -7.31
C PRO A 160 29.53 18.90 -6.45
N ASN A 161 29.69 17.69 -5.89
CA ASN A 161 28.72 17.20 -4.92
C ASN A 161 28.47 18.23 -3.80
N LEU A 162 27.20 18.40 -3.44
CA LEU A 162 26.74 19.45 -2.53
C LEU A 162 27.39 19.38 -1.14
N VAL A 163 27.90 18.23 -0.69
CA VAL A 163 28.65 18.10 0.58
C VAL A 163 29.89 18.99 0.60
N PHE A 164 30.49 19.22 -0.57
CA PHE A 164 31.71 20.01 -0.72
C PHE A 164 31.43 21.52 -0.71
N SER A 165 30.18 21.99 -0.73
CA SER A 165 29.85 23.40 -0.98
C SER A 165 30.47 24.38 0.03
N ASN A 166 30.67 23.98 1.28
CA ASN A 166 31.31 24.81 2.31
C ASN A 166 32.83 24.98 2.10
N PHE A 167 33.41 24.22 1.17
CA PHE A 167 34.79 24.39 0.70
C PHE A 167 34.91 25.33 -0.50
N CYS A 168 33.79 25.88 -1.02
CA CYS A 168 33.85 26.86 -2.09
C CYS A 168 34.53 28.15 -1.58
N ARG A 169 35.44 28.71 -2.38
CA ARG A 169 36.19 29.93 -2.04
C ARG A 169 36.08 31.04 -3.09
N GLY A 170 35.45 30.78 -4.22
CA GLY A 170 35.23 31.78 -5.27
C GLY A 170 34.51 31.19 -6.47
N ILE A 171 34.22 32.03 -7.46
CA ILE A 171 33.61 31.64 -8.73
C ILE A 171 34.58 31.96 -9.86
N ALA A 172 34.92 30.95 -10.66
CA ALA A 172 35.60 31.15 -11.93
C ALA A 172 34.58 31.49 -13.01
N VAL A 173 34.89 32.51 -13.82
CA VAL A 173 34.07 32.95 -14.96
C VAL A 173 34.93 33.11 -16.21
N SER A 174 34.30 32.99 -17.38
CA SER A 174 34.99 33.15 -18.66
C SER A 174 35.54 34.59 -18.81
N PRO A 175 36.60 34.80 -19.62
CA PRO A 175 37.17 36.13 -19.87
C PRO A 175 36.16 37.19 -20.29
N GLU A 176 35.18 36.82 -21.11
CA GLU A 176 34.13 37.70 -21.63
C GLU A 176 33.16 38.11 -20.52
N LEU A 177 32.74 37.13 -19.71
CA LEU A 177 31.80 37.35 -18.61
C LEU A 177 32.47 38.11 -17.45
N TYR A 178 33.76 37.89 -17.20
CA TYR A 178 34.51 38.60 -16.17
C TYR A 178 34.48 40.12 -16.37
N LYS A 179 34.69 40.59 -17.60
CA LYS A 179 34.65 42.02 -17.95
C LYS A 179 33.26 42.61 -17.67
N GLN A 180 32.19 41.88 -17.99
CA GLN A 180 30.82 42.31 -17.76
C GLN A 180 30.50 42.42 -16.26
N LEU A 181 30.89 41.40 -15.47
CA LEU A 181 30.66 41.37 -14.02
C LEU A 181 31.42 42.48 -13.27
N LEU A 182 32.62 42.85 -13.74
CA LEU A 182 33.39 43.98 -13.19
C LEU A 182 32.73 45.34 -13.47
N ILE A 183 32.19 45.53 -14.68
CA ILE A 183 31.52 46.80 -15.05
C ILE A 183 30.24 47.00 -14.22
N GLU A 184 29.52 45.92 -13.96
CA GLU A 184 28.26 45.96 -13.20
C GLU A 184 28.44 45.87 -11.67
N ASP A 185 29.67 45.70 -11.17
CA ASP A 185 29.99 45.49 -9.75
C ASP A 185 29.10 44.42 -9.08
N ASN A 186 28.94 43.29 -9.76
CA ASN A 186 28.07 42.19 -9.32
C ASN A 186 28.87 41.14 -8.56
N HIS A 187 28.46 40.83 -7.33
CA HIS A 187 29.04 39.78 -6.50
C HIS A 187 28.06 38.64 -6.24
N PHE A 188 28.56 37.40 -6.25
CA PHE A 188 27.75 36.21 -5.94
C PHE A 188 27.77 35.93 -4.44
N LYS A 189 26.64 35.50 -3.89
CA LYS A 189 26.54 35.02 -2.51
C LYS A 189 26.75 33.52 -2.46
N SER A 190 27.59 33.08 -1.51
CA SER A 190 27.79 31.68 -1.21
C SER A 190 26.48 31.02 -0.77
N PRO A 191 26.15 29.82 -1.29
CA PRO A 191 24.88 29.19 -1.01
C PRO A 191 24.79 28.65 0.43
N THR A 192 25.92 28.47 1.13
CA THR A 192 25.96 27.89 2.48
C THR A 192 25.80 28.93 3.59
N ASN A 193 26.45 30.10 3.45
CA ASN A 193 26.57 31.12 4.50
C ASN A 193 26.23 32.53 4.01
N SER A 194 25.85 32.71 2.73
CA SER A 194 25.52 34.00 2.11
C SER A 194 26.66 35.03 2.08
N SER A 195 27.91 34.63 2.36
CA SER A 195 29.07 35.53 2.21
C SER A 195 29.34 35.81 0.74
N LEU A 196 29.86 36.99 0.42
CA LEU A 196 30.26 37.33 -0.95
C LEU A 196 31.42 36.43 -1.39
N LEU A 197 31.31 35.87 -2.60
CA LEU A 197 32.32 35.03 -3.22
C LEU A 197 33.13 35.86 -4.21
N PRO A 198 34.47 35.87 -4.10
CA PRO A 198 35.33 36.54 -5.07
C PRO A 198 35.21 35.88 -6.45
N ILE A 199 35.31 36.70 -7.49
CA ILE A 199 35.18 36.29 -8.88
C ILE A 199 36.56 36.28 -9.52
N PHE A 200 36.93 35.15 -10.13
CA PHE A 200 38.21 34.96 -10.80
C PHE A 200 38.01 34.73 -12.30
N LYS A 201 38.91 35.31 -13.08
CA LYS A 201 39.01 35.02 -14.51
C LYS A 201 39.70 33.67 -14.70
N SER A 202 39.06 32.76 -15.44
CA SER A 202 39.64 31.45 -15.75
C SER A 202 39.40 31.05 -17.20
N ASN A 203 40.41 30.42 -17.80
CA ASN A 203 40.32 29.82 -19.13
C ASN A 203 40.03 28.30 -19.06
N TYR A 204 39.87 27.74 -17.86
CA TYR A 204 39.74 26.30 -17.62
C TYR A 204 38.28 25.85 -17.42
N ILE A 205 37.30 26.68 -17.81
CA ILE A 205 35.89 26.34 -17.69
C ILE A 205 35.51 25.42 -18.86
N PRO A 206 34.89 24.24 -18.60
CA PRO A 206 34.47 23.32 -19.65
C PRO A 206 33.53 23.95 -20.67
N ASP A 207 33.65 23.51 -21.92
CA ASP A 207 32.80 23.95 -23.03
C ASP A 207 31.30 23.76 -22.70
N GLY A 208 30.50 24.77 -23.04
CA GLY A 208 29.06 24.80 -22.74
C GLY A 208 28.70 25.43 -21.39
N TYR A 209 29.69 25.82 -20.58
CA TYR A 209 29.49 26.54 -19.32
C TYR A 209 30.29 27.83 -19.28
N ASN A 210 29.76 28.85 -18.60
CA ASN A 210 30.42 30.16 -18.46
C ASN A 210 30.96 30.41 -17.05
N MET A 211 30.61 29.54 -16.08
CA MET A 211 30.89 29.73 -14.67
C MET A 211 31.10 28.40 -13.95
N MET A 212 32.01 28.38 -12.97
CA MET A 212 32.33 27.22 -12.14
C MET A 212 32.67 27.65 -10.71
N GLY A 213 32.20 26.92 -9.70
CA GLY A 213 32.65 27.11 -8.33
C GLY A 213 34.10 26.65 -8.10
N LEU A 214 34.87 27.38 -7.31
CA LEU A 214 36.27 27.07 -7.01
C LEU A 214 36.43 26.41 -5.63
N PHE A 215 37.10 25.27 -5.61
CA PHE A 215 37.36 24.36 -4.49
C PHE A 215 38.86 24.00 -4.42
N PRO A 216 39.74 24.97 -4.12
CA PRO A 216 41.19 24.79 -4.17
C PRO A 216 41.76 23.67 -3.28
N LYS A 217 41.01 23.23 -2.27
CA LYS A 217 41.37 22.08 -1.42
C LYS A 217 41.41 20.75 -2.19
N PHE A 218 40.56 20.59 -3.21
CA PHE A 218 40.37 19.31 -3.91
C PHE A 218 40.87 19.32 -5.36
N ASP A 219 41.08 20.51 -5.93
CA ASP A 219 41.63 20.68 -7.28
C ASP A 219 42.84 21.64 -7.24
N GLU A 220 44.04 21.06 -7.33
CA GLU A 220 45.32 21.80 -7.32
C GLU A 220 45.38 22.85 -8.44
N LYS A 221 44.77 22.61 -9.61
CA LYS A 221 44.81 23.56 -10.72
C LYS A 221 44.12 24.89 -10.36
N GLN A 222 43.17 24.84 -9.45
CA GLN A 222 42.42 26.02 -9.02
C GLN A 222 43.21 26.89 -8.04
N LYS A 223 44.19 26.32 -7.32
CA LYS A 223 45.05 27.10 -6.41
C LYS A 223 45.84 28.18 -7.15
N ALA A 224 46.21 27.92 -8.40
CA ALA A 224 46.90 28.88 -9.25
C ALA A 224 46.11 30.18 -9.54
N LEU A 225 44.79 30.19 -9.29
CA LEU A 225 43.96 31.40 -9.41
C LEU A 225 44.08 32.32 -8.19
N PHE A 226 44.50 31.80 -7.04
CA PHE A 226 44.58 32.51 -5.76
C PHE A 226 46.03 32.93 -5.45
N THR A 227 46.62 33.80 -6.27
CA THR A 227 48.07 34.09 -6.23
C THR A 227 48.46 35.38 -5.51
N LYS A 228 47.50 36.26 -5.16
CA LYS A 228 47.80 37.60 -4.62
C LYS A 228 46.94 37.96 -3.41
N GLY A 229 47.56 38.63 -2.45
CA GLY A 229 46.87 39.29 -1.34
C GLY A 229 46.04 38.35 -0.45
N PRO A 230 44.90 38.81 0.10
CA PRO A 230 44.06 38.02 1.01
C PRO A 230 43.44 36.78 0.32
N ASP A 231 43.33 36.76 -1.01
CA ASP A 231 42.80 35.62 -1.76
C ASP A 231 43.73 34.39 -1.68
N ALA A 232 45.05 34.59 -1.64
CA ALA A 232 46.01 33.50 -1.47
C ALA A 232 45.81 32.77 -0.13
N ALA A 233 45.42 33.49 0.91
CA ALA A 233 45.07 32.89 2.19
C ALA A 233 43.77 32.08 2.10
N LEU A 234 42.75 32.54 1.34
CA LEU A 234 41.48 31.83 1.15
C LEU A 234 41.66 30.43 0.56
N ALA A 235 42.64 30.23 -0.33
CA ALA A 235 42.95 28.92 -0.91
C ALA A 235 43.52 27.90 0.11
N LEU A 236 44.09 28.38 1.21
CA LEU A 236 44.66 27.56 2.28
C LEU A 236 43.66 27.27 3.41
N ILE A 237 42.56 28.02 3.50
CA ILE A 237 41.53 27.84 4.54
C ILE A 237 40.79 26.53 4.32
N GLY A 238 41.10 25.53 5.15
CA GLY A 238 40.32 24.32 5.30
C GLY A 238 38.86 24.62 5.67
N GLY A 239 37.93 23.84 5.14
CA GLY A 239 36.53 23.82 5.57
C GLY A 239 36.18 22.52 6.28
N SER A 240 35.01 22.49 6.89
CA SER A 240 34.27 21.26 7.17
C SER A 240 33.30 20.96 6.02
N PRO A 241 32.91 19.69 5.81
CA PRO A 241 31.78 19.38 4.93
C PRO A 241 30.53 20.14 5.38
N CYS A 242 29.61 20.35 4.45
CA CYS A 242 28.35 21.02 4.77
C CYS A 242 27.64 20.30 5.91
N SER A 243 27.19 21.05 6.92
CA SER A 243 26.23 20.52 7.88
C SER A 243 24.92 20.18 7.17
N GLY A 244 24.04 19.41 7.83
CA GLY A 244 22.73 19.03 7.25
C GLY A 244 21.92 20.24 6.78
N SER A 245 21.88 21.31 7.58
CA SER A 245 21.19 22.55 7.22
C SER A 245 21.81 23.25 6.00
N GLN A 246 23.14 23.25 5.87
CA GLN A 246 23.84 23.88 4.75
C GLN A 246 23.68 23.07 3.47
N TYR A 247 23.84 21.74 3.54
CA TYR A 247 23.66 20.84 2.41
C TYR A 247 22.29 21.06 1.74
N MET A 248 21.26 21.21 2.57
CA MET A 248 19.89 21.44 2.16
C MET A 248 19.68 22.78 1.45
N LYS A 249 20.22 23.88 2.00
CA LYS A 249 20.18 25.21 1.36
C LYS A 249 20.86 25.24 -0.01
N VAL A 250 21.90 24.43 -0.21
CA VAL A 250 22.55 24.32 -1.51
C VAL A 250 21.70 23.48 -2.46
N ARG A 251 21.09 22.40 -1.97
CA ARG A 251 20.24 21.50 -2.77
C ARG A 251 19.06 22.23 -3.42
N GLU A 252 18.42 23.16 -2.71
CA GLU A 252 17.33 24.00 -3.26
C GLU A 252 17.76 24.85 -4.45
N ARG A 253 19.06 25.10 -4.59
CA ARG A 253 19.63 25.91 -5.66
C ARG A 253 20.10 25.07 -6.85
N VAL A 254 19.95 23.74 -6.82
CA VAL A 254 20.34 22.86 -7.93
C VAL A 254 19.40 23.05 -9.12
N THR A 255 19.97 23.34 -10.28
CA THR A 255 19.24 23.62 -11.53
C THR A 255 19.27 22.44 -12.49
N SER A 256 20.36 21.66 -12.53
CA SER A 256 20.45 20.44 -13.33
C SER A 256 21.53 19.48 -12.82
N ARG A 257 21.48 18.22 -13.30
CA ARG A 257 22.49 17.18 -13.06
C ARG A 257 23.20 16.84 -14.38
N ILE A 258 24.53 16.79 -14.37
CA ILE A 258 25.35 16.83 -15.60
C ILE A 258 25.62 15.43 -16.19
N SER A 259 25.69 14.37 -15.39
CA SER A 259 25.87 13.00 -15.89
C SER A 259 24.89 12.00 -15.26
N LYS A 260 24.47 11.02 -16.08
CA LYS A 260 23.78 9.78 -15.65
C LYS A 260 24.75 8.61 -15.43
N ASP A 261 26.00 8.71 -15.92
CA ASP A 261 26.90 7.54 -16.09
C ASP A 261 28.13 7.50 -15.17
N ALA A 262 28.40 8.52 -14.36
CA ALA A 262 29.50 8.46 -13.40
C ALA A 262 28.96 7.91 -12.07
N SER A 263 29.12 6.59 -11.87
CA SER A 263 28.87 5.84 -10.64
C SER A 263 28.08 6.63 -9.59
N ASP A 264 26.77 6.41 -9.57
CA ASP A 264 25.92 6.78 -8.45
C ASP A 264 26.53 6.13 -7.20
N THR A 265 27.48 6.82 -6.56
CA THR A 265 28.01 6.38 -5.28
C THR A 265 26.81 6.27 -4.36
N GLU A 266 26.70 5.18 -3.62
CA GLU A 266 25.56 4.87 -2.75
C GLU A 266 25.20 6.05 -1.82
N LEU A 267 26.19 6.89 -1.53
CA LEU A 267 26.06 8.14 -0.80
C LEU A 267 25.33 9.27 -1.56
N ASN A 268 25.61 9.47 -2.85
CA ASN A 268 24.87 10.42 -3.70
C ASN A 268 23.39 10.05 -3.72
N ASN A 269 23.09 8.75 -3.81
CA ASN A 269 21.74 8.21 -3.69
C ASN A 269 21.19 8.40 -2.27
N ALA A 270 21.97 8.17 -1.22
CA ALA A 270 21.52 8.39 0.15
C ALA A 270 21.13 9.85 0.42
N PHE A 271 21.90 10.81 -0.08
CA PHE A 271 21.63 12.23 0.11
C PHE A 271 20.58 12.81 -0.85
N SER A 272 20.52 12.35 -2.10
CA SER A 272 19.42 12.70 -3.00
C SER A 272 18.08 12.15 -2.47
N ASN A 273 18.10 10.99 -1.80
CA ASN A 273 16.94 10.39 -1.14
C ASN A 273 16.73 10.86 0.30
N ALA A 274 17.51 11.84 0.79
CA ALA A 274 17.35 12.38 2.14
C ALA A 274 15.90 12.85 2.35
N VAL A 275 15.31 12.44 3.49
CA VAL A 275 13.93 12.78 3.82
C VAL A 275 13.92 14.10 4.54
N GLN A 276 13.29 15.10 3.92
CA GLN A 276 13.31 16.48 4.36
C GLN A 276 12.11 16.83 5.26
N SER A 277 12.28 17.85 6.09
CA SER A 277 11.25 18.42 6.97
C SER A 277 10.30 19.38 6.26
N TYR A 278 10.38 19.56 4.94
CA TYR A 278 9.50 20.50 4.26
C TYR A 278 8.05 20.08 4.46
N PRO A 279 7.16 21.02 4.82
CA PRO A 279 5.75 20.79 4.68
C PRO A 279 5.55 20.56 3.18
N SER A 280 5.29 19.31 2.77
CA SER A 280 4.59 19.17 1.51
C SER A 280 3.33 20.02 1.69
N GLN A 281 3.06 20.90 0.73
CA GLN A 281 1.74 21.48 0.59
C GLN A 281 0.79 20.33 0.23
N SER A 282 0.56 19.42 1.17
CA SER A 282 -0.55 18.51 1.13
C SER A 282 -1.76 19.41 1.26
N THR A 283 -2.32 19.77 0.10
CA THR A 283 -3.64 20.39 -0.04
C THR A 283 -4.74 19.55 0.60
N THR A 284 -4.44 18.32 1.05
CA THR A 284 -5.38 17.37 1.64
C THR A 284 -5.39 17.33 3.17
N HIS A 285 -4.42 17.94 3.87
CA HIS A 285 -4.36 17.90 5.33
C HIS A 285 -4.08 19.28 5.97
N PRO A 286 -5.13 20.03 6.34
CA PRO A 286 -4.99 21.19 7.20
C PRO A 286 -4.98 20.74 8.68
N SER A 287 -3.93 20.11 9.20
CA SER A 287 -3.80 19.94 10.67
C SER A 287 -2.42 19.47 11.14
N ARG A 288 -2.00 20.03 12.28
CA ARG A 288 -0.87 19.66 13.17
C ARG A 288 -1.00 18.24 13.79
N ASP A 289 -1.57 17.27 13.07
CA ASP A 289 -1.75 15.92 13.60
C ASP A 289 -0.42 15.16 13.62
N THR A 290 -0.17 14.42 14.70
CA THR A 290 1.07 13.69 14.94
C THR A 290 0.83 12.19 15.02
N LEU A 291 1.89 11.38 14.82
CA LEU A 291 1.79 9.93 14.98
C LEU A 291 1.39 9.55 16.41
N ARG A 292 1.85 10.28 17.44
CA ARG A 292 1.43 10.07 18.84
C ARG A 292 -0.08 10.23 19.01
N LYS A 293 -0.69 11.27 18.43
CA LYS A 293 -2.14 11.46 18.45
C LYS A 293 -2.86 10.33 17.72
N PHE A 294 -2.34 9.92 16.58
CA PHE A 294 -2.94 8.83 15.80
C PHE A 294 -2.85 7.46 16.52
N LEU A 295 -1.74 7.16 17.19
CA LEU A 295 -1.59 5.97 18.04
C LEU A 295 -2.60 5.97 19.20
N ARG A 296 -2.90 7.12 19.81
CA ARG A 296 -3.95 7.25 20.83
C ARG A 296 -5.33 6.92 20.26
N ILE A 297 -5.64 7.38 19.05
CA ILE A 297 -6.88 7.01 18.34
C ILE A 297 -6.93 5.48 18.13
N ALA A 298 -5.83 4.88 17.68
CA ALA A 298 -5.76 3.44 17.43
C ALA A 298 -5.98 2.61 18.71
N LYS A 299 -5.51 3.06 19.88
CA LYS A 299 -5.74 2.36 21.17
C LYS A 299 -7.23 2.12 21.45
N SER A 300 -8.11 3.02 21.03
CA SER A 300 -9.57 2.88 21.20
C SER A 300 -10.19 1.72 20.42
N ASP A 301 -9.46 1.20 19.43
CA ASP A 301 -9.87 0.09 18.57
C ASP A 301 -9.01 -1.17 18.79
N SER A 302 -8.29 -1.26 19.92
CA SER A 302 -7.38 -2.37 20.24
C SER A 302 -8.01 -3.77 20.19
N LEU A 303 -9.32 -3.88 20.45
CA LEU A 303 -10.06 -5.15 20.37
C LEU A 303 -10.16 -5.73 18.95
N LEU A 304 -9.83 -4.95 17.90
CA LEU A 304 -9.78 -5.45 16.52
C LEU A 304 -8.61 -6.40 16.28
N TRP A 305 -7.48 -6.20 16.97
CA TRP A 305 -6.22 -6.92 16.74
C TRP A 305 -5.62 -7.56 18.00
N SER A 306 -6.26 -7.38 19.16
CA SER A 306 -5.87 -8.02 20.41
C SER A 306 -7.08 -8.65 21.10
N ASN A 307 -6.85 -9.71 21.87
CA ASN A 307 -7.83 -10.31 22.77
C ASN A 307 -7.27 -10.30 24.20
N SER A 308 -8.05 -10.75 25.19
CA SER A 308 -7.61 -10.79 26.59
C SER A 308 -6.35 -11.62 26.86
N ILE A 309 -6.03 -12.57 25.97
CA ILE A 309 -4.88 -13.47 26.08
C ILE A 309 -3.61 -12.81 25.51
N VAL A 310 -3.75 -11.91 24.53
CA VAL A 310 -2.63 -11.20 23.91
C VAL A 310 -2.33 -9.94 24.72
N THR A 311 -1.19 -9.91 25.38
CA THR A 311 -0.73 -8.79 26.23
C THR A 311 -0.50 -7.50 25.43
N GLU A 312 -0.14 -7.63 24.15
CA GLU A 312 0.12 -6.49 23.29
C GLU A 312 -1.15 -5.92 22.63
N LYS A 313 -1.49 -4.67 22.96
CA LYS A 313 -2.66 -3.94 22.43
C LYS A 313 -2.33 -2.94 21.33
N ASN A 314 -1.07 -2.86 20.91
CA ASN A 314 -0.61 -1.91 19.90
C ASN A 314 -1.17 -2.24 18.52
N CYS A 315 -1.54 -1.21 17.77
CA CYS A 315 -2.01 -1.39 16.40
C CYS A 315 -0.90 -2.03 15.54
N PRO A 316 -1.22 -3.05 14.73
CA PRO A 316 -0.28 -3.60 13.77
C PRO A 316 0.30 -2.51 12.87
N GLY A 317 1.62 -2.50 12.71
CA GLY A 317 2.31 -1.45 11.96
C GLY A 317 1.95 -1.44 10.48
N ASP A 318 1.56 -2.57 9.89
CA ASP A 318 1.00 -2.67 8.53
C ASP A 318 -0.31 -1.87 8.38
N ILE A 319 -1.20 -1.93 9.38
CA ILE A 319 -2.45 -1.15 9.38
C ILE A 319 -2.13 0.34 9.52
N LEU A 320 -1.21 0.71 10.42
CA LEU A 320 -0.77 2.09 10.60
C LEU A 320 -0.15 2.64 9.32
N ARG A 321 0.82 1.92 8.75
CA ARG A 321 1.51 2.25 7.49
C ARG A 321 0.51 2.53 6.39
N SER A 322 -0.35 1.54 6.13
CA SER A 322 -1.35 1.67 5.07
C SER A 322 -2.30 2.82 5.37
N THR A 323 -2.68 3.08 6.63
CA THR A 323 -3.58 4.20 6.93
C THR A 323 -2.93 5.56 6.69
N LEU A 324 -1.64 5.69 7.02
CA LEU A 324 -0.86 6.91 6.78
C LEU A 324 -0.68 7.22 5.30
N LEU A 325 -0.63 6.19 4.44
CA LEU A 325 -0.60 6.33 2.98
C LEU A 325 -1.97 6.61 2.35
N ALA A 326 -3.05 6.60 3.14
CA ALA A 326 -4.36 6.96 2.63
C ALA A 326 -4.49 8.49 2.48
N ARG A 327 -5.37 8.94 1.57
CA ARG A 327 -5.69 10.36 1.38
C ARG A 327 -6.12 11.07 2.68
N ASN A 328 -6.85 10.37 3.54
CA ASN A 328 -7.32 10.90 4.82
C ASN A 328 -6.86 9.98 5.96
N THR A 329 -6.04 10.47 6.87
CA THR A 329 -5.64 9.73 8.09
C THR A 329 -6.63 9.98 9.22
N ASN A 330 -7.59 9.07 9.42
CA ASN A 330 -8.56 9.14 10.52
C ASN A 330 -8.97 7.75 11.01
N ARG A 331 -9.76 7.68 12.10
CA ARG A 331 -10.25 6.41 12.68
C ARG A 331 -11.03 5.56 11.67
N GLY A 332 -11.80 6.18 10.76
CA GLY A 332 -12.54 5.47 9.71
C GLY A 332 -11.60 4.79 8.70
N SER A 333 -10.55 5.50 8.26
CA SER A 333 -9.51 4.93 7.40
C SER A 333 -8.76 3.80 8.10
N LEU A 334 -8.42 3.94 9.38
CA LEU A 334 -7.78 2.89 10.19
C LEU A 334 -8.60 1.60 10.17
N ARG A 335 -9.92 1.71 10.39
CA ARG A 335 -10.84 0.57 10.38
C ARG A 335 -10.98 -0.08 9.00
N ARG A 336 -11.01 0.72 7.92
CA ARG A 336 -11.00 0.18 6.56
C ARG A 336 -9.70 -0.57 6.26
N GLU A 337 -8.56 -0.06 6.73
CA GLU A 337 -7.27 -0.76 6.57
C GLU A 337 -7.17 -2.02 7.39
N PHE A 338 -7.75 -2.05 8.59
CA PHE A 338 -7.93 -3.30 9.33
C PHE A 338 -8.72 -4.33 8.51
N MET A 339 -9.86 -3.94 7.92
CA MET A 339 -10.69 -4.85 7.10
C MET A 339 -9.90 -5.44 5.94
N LYS A 340 -9.13 -4.61 5.21
CA LYS A 340 -8.28 -5.05 4.09
C LYS A 340 -7.17 -5.99 4.55
N ASN A 341 -6.47 -5.63 5.63
CA ASN A 341 -5.38 -6.43 6.18
C ASN A 341 -5.90 -7.79 6.67
N PHE A 342 -7.07 -7.83 7.30
CA PHE A 342 -7.75 -9.05 7.70
C PHE A 342 -8.15 -9.92 6.50
N THR A 343 -8.73 -9.32 5.46
CA THR A 343 -9.07 -10.01 4.21
C THR A 343 -7.83 -10.62 3.55
N LEU A 344 -6.74 -9.86 3.41
CA LEU A 344 -5.48 -10.35 2.86
C LEU A 344 -4.91 -11.52 3.68
N PHE A 345 -4.92 -11.40 5.01
CA PHE A 345 -4.48 -12.50 5.87
C PHE A 345 -5.34 -13.76 5.69
N ASN A 346 -6.67 -13.65 5.56
CA ASN A 346 -7.52 -14.82 5.35
C ASN A 346 -7.23 -15.50 4.01
N ILE A 347 -6.84 -14.76 2.97
CA ILE A 347 -6.34 -15.34 1.71
C ILE A 347 -5.03 -16.11 1.98
N MET A 348 -4.05 -15.50 2.65
CA MET A 348 -2.79 -16.17 3.03
C MET A 348 -3.03 -17.41 3.89
N SER A 349 -4.01 -17.36 4.79
CA SER A 349 -4.36 -18.49 5.66
C SER A 349 -4.99 -19.64 4.89
N LEU A 350 -5.79 -19.37 3.85
CA LEU A 350 -6.27 -20.41 2.94
C LEU A 350 -5.09 -21.06 2.23
N THR A 351 -4.19 -20.27 1.65
CA THR A 351 -2.99 -20.77 0.96
C THR A 351 -2.16 -21.65 1.88
N LYS A 352 -1.89 -21.21 3.11
CA LYS A 352 -1.18 -21.99 4.13
C LYS A 352 -1.86 -23.34 4.41
N ARG A 353 -3.20 -23.36 4.47
CA ARG A 353 -3.96 -24.59 4.69
C ARG A 353 -3.83 -25.57 3.53
N LEU A 354 -3.86 -25.07 2.30
CA LEU A 354 -3.66 -25.89 1.10
C LEU A 354 -2.23 -26.46 1.06
N ILE A 355 -1.21 -25.63 1.31
CA ILE A 355 0.21 -26.05 1.37
C ILE A 355 0.44 -27.12 2.45
N SER A 356 -0.22 -26.98 3.61
CA SER A 356 -0.05 -27.92 4.73
C SER A 356 -0.67 -29.29 4.47
N HIS A 357 -1.42 -29.46 3.38
CA HIS A 357 -2.07 -30.72 3.06
C HIS A 357 -1.06 -31.73 2.50
N LYS A 358 -1.17 -33.01 2.86
CA LYS A 358 -0.23 -34.06 2.44
C LYS A 358 -0.11 -34.20 0.92
N SER A 359 -1.19 -33.92 0.17
CA SER A 359 -1.20 -33.98 -1.30
C SER A 359 -0.23 -33.00 -1.96
N MET A 360 0.19 -31.93 -1.27
CA MET A 360 1.23 -31.02 -1.78
C MET A 360 2.63 -31.65 -1.80
N GLN A 361 2.85 -32.70 -1.01
CA GLN A 361 4.14 -33.41 -0.97
C GLN A 361 4.23 -34.51 -2.05
N MET A 362 3.13 -34.83 -2.72
CA MET A 362 3.04 -35.92 -3.70
C MET A 362 3.48 -35.54 -5.11
N TYR A 363 3.60 -34.25 -5.42
CA TYR A 363 3.94 -33.74 -6.75
C TYR A 363 5.26 -32.96 -6.70
N PRO A 364 6.42 -33.66 -6.70
CA PRO A 364 7.73 -33.03 -6.68
C PRO A 364 8.21 -32.55 -8.06
N ASP A 365 7.52 -32.89 -9.15
CA ASP A 365 7.94 -32.49 -10.50
C ASP A 365 7.03 -31.41 -11.09
N ASP A 366 7.64 -30.24 -11.31
CA ASP A 366 7.08 -29.05 -11.99
C ASP A 366 6.89 -29.29 -13.51
N GLN A 367 6.71 -30.53 -13.99
CA GLN A 367 6.57 -30.82 -15.43
C GLN A 367 5.19 -31.30 -15.85
N LEU A 368 4.30 -31.59 -14.89
CA LEU A 368 2.98 -32.13 -15.18
C LEU A 368 1.99 -31.00 -15.56
N PRO A 369 1.18 -31.18 -16.62
CA PRO A 369 0.26 -30.16 -17.09
C PRO A 369 -0.83 -29.90 -16.04
N ILE A 370 -0.93 -28.67 -15.54
CA ILE A 370 -1.97 -28.25 -14.61
C ILE A 370 -3.24 -27.90 -15.38
N LYS A 371 -4.37 -28.50 -15.00
CA LYS A 371 -5.69 -28.14 -15.52
C LYS A 371 -6.24 -26.90 -14.80
N TRP A 372 -5.97 -25.74 -15.38
CA TRP A 372 -6.44 -24.45 -14.89
C TRP A 372 -7.94 -24.22 -15.16
N GLN A 373 -8.62 -23.60 -14.20
CA GLN A 373 -10.00 -23.15 -14.32
C GLN A 373 -10.09 -21.73 -14.89
N PRO A 374 -11.21 -21.31 -15.50
CA PRO A 374 -11.34 -19.97 -16.09
C PRO A 374 -11.04 -18.82 -15.11
N TRP A 375 -11.45 -18.96 -13.86
CA TRP A 375 -11.20 -17.95 -12.82
C TRP A 375 -9.75 -17.94 -12.32
N ASP A 376 -8.97 -19.01 -12.53
CA ASP A 376 -7.53 -19.04 -12.28
C ASP A 376 -6.79 -18.14 -13.28
N TYR A 377 -7.13 -18.27 -14.57
CA TYR A 377 -6.62 -17.39 -15.63
C TYR A 377 -6.97 -15.93 -15.37
N TYR A 378 -8.22 -15.66 -14.97
CA TYR A 378 -8.66 -14.30 -14.65
C TYR A 378 -7.82 -13.69 -13.51
N ILE A 379 -7.73 -14.36 -12.36
CA ILE A 379 -7.02 -13.75 -11.21
C ILE A 379 -5.53 -13.62 -11.47
N TRP A 380 -4.95 -14.56 -12.23
CA TRP A 380 -3.56 -14.48 -12.67
C TRP A 380 -3.34 -13.26 -13.56
N GLU A 381 -4.17 -13.07 -14.59
CA GLU A 381 -4.11 -11.90 -15.48
C GLU A 381 -4.23 -10.58 -14.69
N GLN A 382 -5.16 -10.49 -13.73
CA GLN A 382 -5.31 -9.31 -12.88
C GLN A 382 -4.07 -9.08 -12.01
N SER A 383 -3.43 -10.15 -11.52
CA SER A 383 -2.17 -10.06 -10.79
C SER A 383 -1.05 -9.57 -11.70
N THR A 384 -0.89 -10.15 -12.88
CA THR A 384 0.13 -9.77 -13.87
C THR A 384 -0.05 -8.32 -14.32
N LYS A 385 -1.29 -7.86 -14.56
CA LYS A 385 -1.60 -6.46 -14.85
C LYS A 385 -1.16 -5.53 -13.72
N LEU A 386 -1.38 -5.92 -12.46
CA LEU A 386 -0.94 -5.13 -11.31
C LEU A 386 0.59 -5.10 -11.17
N THR A 387 1.26 -6.25 -11.34
CA THR A 387 2.72 -6.37 -11.15
C THR A 387 3.52 -5.77 -12.31
N ASN A 388 3.11 -5.99 -13.56
CA ASN A 388 3.81 -5.47 -14.73
C ASN A 388 3.69 -3.94 -14.84
N ASN A 389 2.59 -3.37 -14.35
CA ASN A 389 2.39 -1.92 -14.30
C ASN A 389 2.94 -1.29 -13.02
N PHE A 390 3.52 -2.07 -12.10
CA PHE A 390 4.11 -1.53 -10.90
C PHE A 390 5.39 -0.76 -11.23
N LYS A 391 5.38 0.53 -10.92
CA LYS A 391 6.56 1.40 -10.96
C LYS A 391 6.82 1.92 -9.56
N VAL A 392 8.08 2.10 -9.21
CA VAL A 392 8.47 2.75 -7.95
C VAL A 392 7.89 4.17 -7.96
N PRO A 393 7.10 4.58 -6.95
CA PRO A 393 6.35 5.83 -7.00
C PRO A 393 7.23 7.06 -6.79
N ASP A 394 7.08 8.06 -7.66
CA ASP A 394 7.82 9.32 -7.62
C ASP A 394 7.20 10.39 -6.71
N ASN A 395 5.96 10.18 -6.26
CA ASN A 395 5.27 11.09 -5.35
C ASN A 395 4.16 10.34 -4.58
N LEU A 396 3.53 11.04 -3.62
CA LEU A 396 2.44 10.47 -2.81
C LEU A 396 1.19 10.15 -3.66
N GLU A 397 0.93 10.89 -4.72
CA GLU A 397 -0.26 10.68 -5.57
C GLU A 397 -0.15 9.38 -6.36
N GLU A 398 1.01 9.09 -6.93
CA GLU A 398 1.32 7.82 -7.57
C GLU A 398 1.21 6.66 -6.59
N LEU A 399 1.77 6.80 -5.38
CA LEU A 399 1.65 5.78 -4.33
C LEU A 399 0.19 5.54 -3.93
N GLN A 400 -0.64 6.59 -3.89
CA GLN A 400 -2.08 6.47 -3.67
C GLN A 400 -2.80 5.79 -4.85
N SER A 401 -2.36 6.03 -6.09
CA SER A 401 -2.89 5.36 -7.28
C SER A 401 -2.58 3.86 -7.27
N ILE A 402 -1.32 3.49 -6.99
CA ILE A 402 -0.88 2.09 -6.80
C ILE A 402 -1.75 1.41 -5.74
N ARG A 403 -1.97 2.09 -4.61
CA ARG A 403 -2.84 1.60 -3.55
C ARG A 403 -4.28 1.41 -4.00
N TYR A 404 -4.84 2.33 -4.80
CA TYR A 404 -6.20 2.21 -5.33
C TYR A 404 -6.33 0.97 -6.21
N ASN A 405 -5.38 0.77 -7.13
CA ASN A 405 -5.33 -0.41 -8.01
C ASN A 405 -5.18 -1.71 -7.21
N PHE A 406 -4.33 -1.71 -6.18
CA PHE A 406 -4.20 -2.85 -5.28
C PHE A 406 -5.47 -3.15 -4.49
N ASN A 407 -6.19 -2.13 -4.02
CA ASN A 407 -7.46 -2.33 -3.33
C ASN A 407 -8.50 -3.00 -4.25
N ASP A 408 -8.54 -2.62 -5.52
CA ASP A 408 -9.40 -3.28 -6.50
C ASP A 408 -8.99 -4.75 -6.71
N PHE A 409 -7.70 -4.99 -6.94
CA PHE A 409 -7.15 -6.33 -7.07
C PHE A 409 -7.44 -7.20 -5.84
N LEU A 410 -7.27 -6.68 -4.62
CA LEU A 410 -7.52 -7.42 -3.38
C LEU A 410 -8.99 -7.86 -3.26
N ARG A 411 -9.94 -7.06 -3.76
CA ARG A 411 -11.36 -7.48 -3.84
C ARG A 411 -11.52 -8.66 -4.79
N ARG A 412 -10.94 -8.59 -5.98
CA ARG A 412 -10.96 -9.69 -6.99
C ARG A 412 -10.28 -10.95 -6.45
N LEU A 413 -9.18 -10.81 -5.73
CA LEU A 413 -8.47 -11.92 -5.09
C LEU A 413 -9.30 -12.57 -3.98
N PHE A 414 -10.06 -11.77 -3.22
CA PHE A 414 -10.99 -12.31 -2.24
C PHE A 414 -12.20 -13.01 -2.88
N GLU A 415 -12.75 -12.45 -3.97
CA GLU A 415 -13.79 -13.11 -4.78
C GLU A 415 -13.31 -14.48 -5.26
N TYR A 416 -12.06 -14.55 -5.76
CA TYR A 416 -11.41 -15.80 -6.15
C TYR A 416 -11.24 -16.77 -4.98
N GLN A 417 -10.80 -16.29 -3.80
CA GLN A 417 -10.77 -17.11 -2.59
C GLN A 417 -12.14 -17.72 -2.26
N CYS A 418 -13.23 -16.95 -2.41
CA CYS A 418 -14.57 -17.44 -2.13
C CYS A 418 -15.00 -18.55 -3.10
N LEU A 419 -14.61 -18.44 -4.38
CA LEU A 419 -14.81 -19.49 -5.39
C LEU A 419 -14.07 -20.77 -5.04
N VAL A 420 -12.77 -20.67 -4.73
CA VAL A 420 -11.97 -21.83 -4.30
C VAL A 420 -12.61 -22.53 -3.11
N ILE A 421 -13.06 -21.78 -2.11
CA ILE A 421 -13.73 -22.38 -0.94
C ILE A 421 -15.04 -23.08 -1.34
N ALA A 422 -15.78 -22.55 -2.31
CA ALA A 422 -16.98 -23.20 -2.83
C ALA A 422 -16.66 -24.46 -3.63
N GLU A 423 -15.63 -24.45 -4.49
CA GLU A 423 -15.11 -25.64 -5.19
C GLU A 423 -14.72 -26.73 -4.19
N MET A 424 -14.01 -26.38 -3.11
CA MET A 424 -13.66 -27.31 -2.04
C MET A 424 -14.88 -27.99 -1.41
N LYS A 425 -16.03 -27.32 -1.34
CA LYS A 425 -17.28 -27.91 -0.83
C LYS A 425 -17.96 -28.80 -1.86
N VAL A 426 -17.93 -28.40 -3.15
CA VAL A 426 -18.55 -29.15 -4.26
C VAL A 426 -17.79 -30.46 -4.51
N GLN A 427 -16.47 -30.38 -4.64
CA GLN A 427 -15.63 -31.50 -5.06
C GLN A 427 -15.16 -32.36 -3.87
N GLY A 428 -15.24 -31.86 -2.63
CA GLY A 428 -14.86 -32.60 -1.42
C GLY A 428 -13.41 -33.11 -1.48
N GLU A 429 -13.22 -34.42 -1.27
CA GLU A 429 -11.90 -35.05 -1.38
C GLU A 429 -11.27 -34.94 -2.78
N GLY A 430 -12.09 -34.80 -3.83
CA GLY A 430 -11.63 -34.68 -5.21
C GLY A 430 -10.76 -33.44 -5.47
N VAL A 431 -10.81 -32.44 -4.58
CA VAL A 431 -9.88 -31.30 -4.65
C VAL A 431 -8.44 -31.71 -4.34
N PHE A 432 -8.26 -32.69 -3.46
CA PHE A 432 -6.95 -33.07 -2.95
C PHE A 432 -6.32 -34.25 -3.70
N ILE A 433 -7.15 -35.08 -4.34
CA ILE A 433 -6.72 -36.27 -5.06
C ILE A 433 -7.54 -36.36 -6.35
N ASP A 434 -6.87 -36.33 -7.51
CA ASP A 434 -7.53 -36.71 -8.76
C ASP A 434 -7.61 -38.24 -8.82
N LYS A 435 -8.78 -38.78 -8.45
CA LYS A 435 -9.02 -40.23 -8.43
C LYS A 435 -9.04 -40.84 -9.83
N ARG A 436 -9.24 -40.04 -10.89
CA ARG A 436 -9.31 -40.51 -12.28
C ARG A 436 -7.96 -40.50 -12.95
N HIS A 437 -7.14 -39.50 -12.62
CA HIS A 437 -5.78 -39.33 -13.13
C HIS A 437 -4.82 -39.02 -11.98
N PRO A 438 -4.42 -40.00 -11.16
CA PRO A 438 -3.51 -39.79 -10.04
C PRO A 438 -2.18 -39.12 -10.44
N GLU A 439 -1.77 -39.34 -11.68
CA GLU A 439 -0.61 -38.73 -12.34
C GLU A 439 -0.75 -37.21 -12.54
N ASN A 440 -1.97 -36.66 -12.56
CA ASN A 440 -2.19 -35.23 -12.75
C ASN A 440 -2.13 -34.47 -11.42
N PRO A 441 -1.63 -33.22 -11.41
CA PRO A 441 -1.64 -32.39 -10.23
C PRO A 441 -3.08 -32.13 -9.73
N SER A 442 -3.32 -32.36 -8.44
CA SER A 442 -4.61 -32.09 -7.82
C SER A 442 -5.03 -30.61 -7.94
N ARG A 443 -6.35 -30.34 -7.86
CA ARG A 443 -6.87 -28.96 -7.84
C ARG A 443 -6.30 -28.14 -6.68
N CYS A 444 -6.10 -28.76 -5.52
CA CYS A 444 -5.43 -28.15 -4.36
C CYS A 444 -4.03 -27.63 -4.72
N TYR A 445 -3.24 -28.44 -5.44
CA TYR A 445 -1.90 -28.10 -5.87
C TYR A 445 -1.91 -26.90 -6.81
N ALA A 446 -2.77 -26.91 -7.83
CA ALA A 446 -2.94 -25.80 -8.78
C ALA A 446 -3.25 -24.48 -8.06
N VAL A 447 -4.26 -24.47 -7.19
CA VAL A 447 -4.66 -23.26 -6.44
C VAL A 447 -3.56 -22.79 -5.51
N ALA A 448 -2.92 -23.70 -4.78
CA ALA A 448 -1.84 -23.35 -3.86
C ALA A 448 -0.68 -22.70 -4.62
N ARG A 449 -0.26 -23.28 -5.75
CA ARG A 449 0.78 -22.74 -6.64
C ARG A 449 0.44 -21.33 -7.09
N LEU A 450 -0.76 -21.11 -7.62
CA LEU A 450 -1.20 -19.81 -8.11
C LEU A 450 -1.24 -18.76 -7.00
N LEU A 451 -1.87 -19.06 -5.86
CA LEU A 451 -1.95 -18.14 -4.73
C LEU A 451 -0.57 -17.84 -4.14
N MET A 452 0.34 -18.82 -4.08
CA MET A 452 1.72 -18.57 -3.66
C MET A 452 2.44 -17.59 -4.59
N ALA A 453 2.33 -17.78 -5.91
CA ALA A 453 2.93 -16.88 -6.89
C ALA A 453 2.39 -15.45 -6.73
N ILE A 454 1.06 -15.31 -6.61
CA ILE A 454 0.40 -14.00 -6.41
C ILE A 454 0.83 -13.34 -5.09
N LEU A 455 0.88 -14.09 -3.98
CA LEU A 455 1.11 -13.50 -2.66
C LEU A 455 2.59 -13.22 -2.36
N ARG A 456 3.52 -13.98 -2.95
CA ARG A 456 4.97 -13.82 -2.71
C ARG A 456 5.63 -12.87 -3.70
N SER A 457 5.19 -12.83 -4.95
CA SER A 457 5.83 -12.05 -6.01
C SER A 457 5.17 -10.70 -6.26
N ASN A 458 4.37 -10.20 -5.31
CA ASN A 458 3.65 -8.93 -5.47
C ASN A 458 4.35 -7.79 -4.70
N PRO A 459 5.06 -6.89 -5.41
CA PRO A 459 5.80 -5.79 -4.77
C PRO A 459 4.88 -4.77 -4.09
N VAL A 460 3.59 -4.73 -4.45
CA VAL A 460 2.62 -3.83 -3.82
C VAL A 460 2.26 -4.31 -2.40
N ILE A 461 2.20 -5.63 -2.17
CA ILE A 461 2.00 -6.18 -0.83
C ILE A 461 3.18 -5.81 0.07
N GLU A 462 4.41 -5.98 -0.42
CA GLU A 462 5.63 -5.57 0.29
C GLU A 462 5.63 -4.07 0.62
N THR A 463 5.18 -3.26 -0.35
CA THR A 463 5.11 -1.79 -0.20
C THR A 463 4.05 -1.34 0.80
N LEU A 464 2.87 -1.98 0.84
CA LEU A 464 1.73 -1.53 1.67
C LEU A 464 1.61 -2.27 3.01
N TYR A 465 1.94 -3.56 3.04
CA TYR A 465 1.80 -4.46 4.19
C TYR A 465 3.07 -5.33 4.37
N PRO A 466 4.24 -4.71 4.65
CA PRO A 466 5.52 -5.41 4.72
C PRO A 466 5.57 -6.55 5.75
N GLY A 467 4.82 -6.45 6.86
CA GLY A 467 4.73 -7.54 7.83
C GLY A 467 4.04 -8.78 7.23
N LEU A 468 2.91 -8.59 6.54
CA LEU A 468 2.23 -9.68 5.82
C LEU A 468 3.05 -10.21 4.64
N ALA A 469 3.80 -9.37 3.92
CA ALA A 469 4.72 -9.83 2.88
C ALA A 469 5.79 -10.79 3.45
N LEU A 470 6.44 -10.39 4.54
CA LEU A 470 7.40 -11.25 5.23
C LEU A 470 6.75 -12.54 5.76
N TYR A 471 5.53 -12.47 6.26
CA TYR A 471 4.78 -13.65 6.67
C TYR A 471 4.54 -14.59 5.47
N ALA A 472 4.15 -14.06 4.31
CA ALA A 472 3.95 -14.84 3.10
C ALA A 472 5.25 -15.52 2.64
N GLU A 473 6.36 -14.80 2.59
CA GLU A 473 7.68 -15.34 2.25
C GLU A 473 8.12 -16.48 3.18
N ASN A 474 7.91 -16.31 4.50
CA ASN A 474 8.39 -17.25 5.50
C ASN A 474 7.44 -18.45 5.74
N LYS A 475 6.13 -18.27 5.53
CA LYS A 475 5.12 -19.29 5.87
C LYS A 475 4.46 -19.94 4.68
N LEU A 476 4.55 -19.35 3.49
CA LEU A 476 4.05 -19.93 2.24
C LEU A 476 5.22 -20.45 1.40
N PHE A 477 6.17 -21.12 2.04
CA PHE A 477 7.33 -21.70 1.40
C PHE A 477 7.10 -23.16 1.04
N THR A 478 7.47 -23.53 -0.19
CA THR A 478 7.69 -24.90 -0.62
C THR A 478 9.18 -25.06 -0.95
N PRO A 479 9.83 -26.18 -0.58
CA PRO A 479 11.26 -26.42 -0.84
C PRO A 479 11.70 -26.33 -2.30
N GLN A 480 10.75 -26.38 -3.24
CA GLN A 480 11.04 -26.42 -4.67
C GLN A 480 10.96 -25.04 -5.33
N PRO A 481 11.92 -24.70 -6.21
CA PRO A 481 11.94 -23.43 -6.92
C PRO A 481 10.78 -23.30 -7.90
N TYR A 482 10.21 -22.10 -8.02
CA TYR A 482 9.12 -21.81 -8.95
C TYR A 482 9.66 -21.78 -10.39
N THR A 483 9.17 -22.66 -11.25
CA THR A 483 9.27 -22.44 -12.70
C THR A 483 8.07 -21.61 -13.21
N ALA A 484 8.34 -20.55 -13.98
CA ALA A 484 7.31 -19.67 -14.54
C ALA A 484 6.43 -20.39 -15.58
N ASN A 485 6.95 -21.45 -16.19
CA ASN A 485 6.30 -22.22 -17.27
C ASN A 485 5.03 -22.96 -16.85
N ASN A 486 4.76 -23.06 -15.54
CA ASN A 486 3.59 -23.77 -15.01
C ASN A 486 2.42 -22.87 -14.65
N LEU A 487 2.54 -21.55 -14.79
CA LEU A 487 1.45 -20.63 -14.45
C LEU A 487 0.49 -20.47 -15.63
N PRO A 488 -0.78 -20.08 -15.39
CA PRO A 488 -1.75 -19.94 -16.46
C PRO A 488 -1.25 -18.98 -17.54
N TYR A 489 -1.14 -19.42 -18.80
CA TYR A 489 -0.85 -18.57 -19.96
C TYR A 489 -2.07 -18.53 -20.88
N GLU A 490 -2.40 -17.35 -21.41
CA GLU A 490 -3.64 -17.14 -22.17
C GLU A 490 -3.74 -18.06 -23.38
N LYS A 491 -4.87 -18.75 -23.48
CA LYS A 491 -5.39 -19.34 -24.72
C LYS A 491 -6.82 -18.84 -24.88
N GLU A 492 -7.02 -18.01 -25.91
CA GLU A 492 -8.31 -17.61 -26.52
C GLU A 492 -9.21 -16.56 -25.81
N GLN A 493 -9.67 -15.59 -26.61
CA GLN A 493 -10.56 -14.47 -26.24
C GLN A 493 -11.93 -14.93 -25.72
N VAL A 494 -12.46 -16.06 -26.21
CA VAL A 494 -13.78 -16.60 -25.84
C VAL A 494 -13.84 -17.03 -24.36
N PHE A 495 -12.69 -17.37 -23.76
CA PHE A 495 -12.60 -17.66 -22.32
C PHE A 495 -12.67 -16.39 -21.44
N ILE A 496 -12.47 -15.19 -22.02
CA ILE A 496 -12.35 -13.92 -21.29
C ILE A 496 -13.71 -13.35 -20.87
N GLU A 497 -14.72 -13.41 -21.72
CA GLU A 497 -16.06 -12.90 -21.38
C GLU A 497 -16.76 -13.81 -20.36
N ALA A 498 -16.58 -15.12 -20.50
CA ALA A 498 -17.15 -16.11 -19.58
C ALA A 498 -16.54 -16.00 -18.16
N LYS A 499 -15.24 -15.69 -18.03
CA LYS A 499 -14.56 -15.57 -16.72
C LYS A 499 -14.96 -14.29 -15.97
N GLU A 500 -15.12 -13.16 -16.65
CA GLU A 500 -15.53 -11.89 -16.00
C GLU A 500 -16.96 -11.93 -15.48
N ARG A 501 -17.90 -12.45 -16.29
CA ARG A 501 -19.29 -12.64 -15.87
C ARG A 501 -19.39 -13.43 -14.57
N PHE A 502 -18.68 -14.56 -14.48
CA PHE A 502 -18.72 -15.42 -13.30
C PHE A 502 -18.21 -14.72 -12.04
N MET A 503 -17.12 -13.95 -12.15
CA MET A 503 -16.57 -13.16 -11.04
C MET A 503 -17.51 -12.01 -10.63
N ASN A 504 -18.19 -11.37 -11.59
CA ASN A 504 -19.15 -10.31 -11.30
C ASN A 504 -20.40 -10.85 -10.58
N ILE A 505 -20.87 -12.05 -10.91
CA ILE A 505 -21.94 -12.73 -10.16
C ILE A 505 -21.52 -12.94 -8.70
N VAL A 506 -20.32 -13.46 -8.47
CA VAL A 506 -19.76 -13.67 -7.12
C VAL A 506 -19.72 -12.37 -6.33
N ARG A 507 -19.26 -11.28 -6.95
CA ARG A 507 -19.23 -9.94 -6.34
C ARG A 507 -20.62 -9.49 -5.89
N GLU A 508 -21.62 -9.61 -6.76
CA GLU A 508 -22.99 -9.23 -6.40
C GLU A 508 -23.59 -10.14 -5.34
N MET A 509 -23.29 -11.44 -5.34
CA MET A 509 -23.69 -12.33 -4.25
C MET A 509 -23.10 -11.91 -2.89
N ILE A 510 -21.83 -11.46 -2.84
CA ILE A 510 -21.22 -10.90 -1.61
C ILE A 510 -21.95 -9.62 -1.18
N SER A 511 -22.32 -8.76 -2.15
CA SER A 511 -23.09 -7.54 -1.91
C SER A 511 -24.47 -7.86 -1.31
N PHE A 512 -25.19 -8.82 -1.89
CA PHE A 512 -26.49 -9.29 -1.40
C PHE A 512 -26.42 -9.90 -0.01
N GLU A 513 -25.39 -10.72 0.29
CA GLU A 513 -25.17 -11.20 1.64
C GLU A 513 -25.13 -10.02 2.63
N SER A 514 -24.35 -8.99 2.34
CA SER A 514 -24.23 -7.85 3.27
C SER A 514 -25.52 -7.06 3.50
N LYS A 515 -26.53 -7.20 2.63
CA LYS A 515 -27.87 -6.62 2.83
C LYS A 515 -28.79 -7.50 3.65
N ILE A 516 -28.54 -8.80 3.67
CA ILE A 516 -29.33 -9.80 4.40
C ILE A 516 -28.82 -9.96 5.83
N PHE A 517 -27.51 -9.78 6.01
CA PHE A 517 -26.90 -9.78 7.32
C PHE A 517 -26.91 -8.38 7.93
N ASN A 518 -27.36 -8.28 9.17
CA ASN A 518 -27.21 -7.12 10.03
C ASN A 518 -25.76 -6.98 10.51
N ASP A 519 -24.87 -6.70 9.57
CA ASP A 519 -23.44 -6.68 9.78
C ASP A 519 -23.04 -5.43 10.57
N LYS A 520 -22.87 -5.59 11.89
CA LYS A 520 -22.56 -4.49 12.82
C LYS A 520 -21.08 -4.45 13.16
N PHE A 521 -20.36 -3.49 12.58
CA PHE A 521 -18.97 -3.23 12.92
C PHE A 521 -18.88 -2.28 14.12
N THR A 522 -18.58 -2.83 15.29
CA THR A 522 -18.37 -2.07 16.53
C THR A 522 -17.05 -2.48 17.17
N THR A 523 -16.44 -1.57 17.92
CA THR A 523 -15.13 -1.79 18.55
C THR A 523 -15.23 -2.15 20.02
N TYR A 524 -16.42 -2.03 20.62
CA TYR A 524 -16.68 -2.31 22.04
C TYR A 524 -17.35 -3.67 22.29
N ARG A 525 -17.79 -4.36 21.24
CA ARG A 525 -18.41 -5.70 21.30
C ARG A 525 -17.84 -6.59 20.22
N LYS A 526 -18.05 -7.91 20.36
CA LYS A 526 -17.71 -8.90 19.33
C LYS A 526 -18.30 -8.43 17.99
N MET A 527 -17.54 -8.55 16.90
CA MET A 527 -18.09 -8.29 15.55
C MET A 527 -19.26 -9.24 15.34
N VAL A 528 -20.46 -8.69 15.16
CA VAL A 528 -21.69 -9.47 15.03
C VAL A 528 -22.13 -9.44 13.58
N SER A 529 -22.28 -10.64 13.03
CA SER A 529 -23.03 -10.88 11.80
C SER A 529 -24.23 -11.73 12.21
N GLN A 530 -25.43 -11.15 12.13
CA GLN A 530 -26.70 -11.83 12.39
C GLN A 530 -27.57 -11.66 11.17
N ILE A 531 -28.42 -12.64 10.86
CA ILE A 531 -29.30 -12.54 9.70
C ILE A 531 -30.50 -11.66 10.10
N ASP A 532 -30.84 -10.63 9.31
CA ASP A 532 -31.95 -9.72 9.58
C ASP A 532 -33.32 -10.45 9.63
N SER A 533 -33.44 -11.56 8.90
CA SER A 533 -34.56 -12.50 8.99
C SER A 533 -34.07 -13.92 8.72
N PRO A 534 -34.86 -14.99 8.94
CA PRO A 534 -34.43 -16.34 8.60
C PRO A 534 -33.88 -16.44 7.16
N ILE A 535 -32.70 -17.06 6.98
CA ILE A 535 -32.07 -17.20 5.64
C ILE A 535 -33.03 -17.83 4.61
N LYS A 536 -33.90 -18.75 5.08
CA LYS A 536 -34.94 -19.41 4.27
C LYS A 536 -35.98 -18.46 3.66
N ASP A 537 -36.02 -17.21 4.12
CA ASP A 537 -36.90 -16.15 3.64
C ASP A 537 -36.21 -15.29 2.57
N TRP A 538 -34.99 -15.65 2.16
CA TRP A 538 -34.25 -14.96 1.10
C TRP A 538 -33.95 -15.91 -0.04
N LYS A 539 -34.00 -15.37 -1.26
CA LYS A 539 -33.74 -16.09 -2.49
C LYS A 539 -32.95 -15.22 -3.45
N ILE A 540 -31.88 -15.78 -4.01
CA ILE A 540 -31.15 -15.20 -5.15
C ILE A 540 -31.66 -15.90 -6.41
N ILE A 541 -31.99 -15.12 -7.44
CA ILE A 541 -32.30 -15.64 -8.77
C ILE A 541 -31.27 -15.10 -9.74
N ILE A 542 -30.60 -15.99 -10.45
CA ILE A 542 -29.70 -15.65 -11.55
C ILE A 542 -30.44 -16.02 -12.83
N LEU A 543 -30.96 -15.00 -13.51
CA LEU A 543 -31.53 -15.12 -14.84
C LEU A 543 -30.37 -15.05 -15.83
N ASN A 544 -30.15 -16.09 -16.61
CA ASN A 544 -29.07 -16.12 -17.59
C ASN A 544 -29.52 -16.81 -18.88
N LYS A 545 -29.49 -16.08 -19.99
CA LYS A 545 -29.86 -16.62 -21.32
C LYS A 545 -28.88 -17.69 -21.81
N LYS A 546 -27.62 -17.66 -21.38
CA LYS A 546 -26.57 -18.64 -21.74
C LYS A 546 -26.35 -19.64 -20.61
N PRO A 547 -26.60 -20.95 -20.79
CA PRO A 547 -26.48 -21.93 -19.70
C PRO A 547 -25.11 -21.97 -19.04
N PHE A 548 -25.10 -22.03 -17.70
CA PHE A 548 -23.94 -22.42 -16.93
C PHE A 548 -23.81 -23.96 -16.92
N THR A 549 -22.58 -24.46 -16.82
CA THR A 549 -22.37 -25.89 -16.61
C THR A 549 -22.93 -26.32 -15.25
N PRO A 550 -23.32 -27.60 -15.08
CA PRO A 550 -23.79 -28.10 -13.78
C PRO A 550 -22.81 -27.86 -12.63
N GLU A 551 -21.51 -27.97 -12.91
CA GLU A 551 -20.45 -27.67 -11.94
C GLU A 551 -20.45 -26.20 -11.52
N GLN A 552 -20.52 -25.27 -12.48
CA GLN A 552 -20.60 -23.83 -12.22
C GLN A 552 -21.81 -23.46 -11.37
N ILE A 553 -22.98 -24.04 -11.67
CA ILE A 553 -24.21 -23.85 -10.89
C ILE A 553 -23.99 -24.31 -9.44
N GLN A 554 -23.37 -25.46 -9.23
CA GLN A 554 -23.10 -25.96 -7.88
C GLN A 554 -22.12 -25.05 -7.13
N ILE A 555 -21.02 -24.64 -7.76
CA ILE A 555 -20.04 -23.71 -7.16
C ILE A 555 -20.72 -22.43 -6.69
N LEU A 556 -21.55 -21.81 -7.54
CA LEU A 556 -22.29 -20.60 -7.18
C LEU A 556 -23.33 -20.85 -6.07
N LYS A 557 -24.00 -22.01 -6.04
CA LYS A 557 -24.88 -22.38 -4.93
C LYS A 557 -24.13 -22.52 -3.60
N TYR A 558 -22.91 -23.06 -3.60
CA TYR A 558 -22.07 -23.19 -2.40
C TYR A 558 -21.35 -21.90 -2.00
N HIS A 559 -21.25 -20.95 -2.92
CA HIS A 559 -20.67 -19.64 -2.66
C HIS A 559 -21.43 -18.90 -1.56
N SER A 560 -22.76 -18.96 -1.55
CA SER A 560 -23.59 -18.34 -0.52
C SER A 560 -24.43 -19.36 0.27
N ARG A 561 -24.90 -18.96 1.46
CA ARG A 561 -25.89 -19.74 2.23
C ARG A 561 -27.33 -19.45 1.82
N ILE A 562 -27.53 -18.42 0.98
CA ILE A 562 -28.84 -18.00 0.50
C ILE A 562 -29.28 -18.96 -0.62
N PHE A 563 -30.55 -19.36 -0.62
CA PHE A 563 -31.08 -20.22 -1.67
C PHE A 563 -30.92 -19.53 -3.03
N THR A 564 -30.22 -20.19 -3.96
CA THR A 564 -29.90 -19.63 -5.28
C THR A 564 -30.52 -20.50 -6.37
N GLN A 565 -31.38 -19.89 -7.21
CA GLN A 565 -32.00 -20.51 -8.37
C GLN A 565 -31.42 -19.92 -9.66
N PHE A 566 -31.22 -20.78 -10.65
CA PHE A 566 -30.82 -20.41 -12.00
C PHE A 566 -32.02 -20.62 -12.91
N ALA A 567 -32.29 -19.66 -13.78
CA ALA A 567 -33.41 -19.70 -14.73
C ALA A 567 -32.98 -19.06 -16.05
N TYR A 568 -33.54 -19.53 -17.16
CA TYR A 568 -33.33 -18.97 -18.50
C TYR A 568 -34.34 -17.87 -18.81
N SER A 569 -35.53 -17.98 -18.21
CA SER A 569 -36.63 -17.04 -18.38
C SER A 569 -37.37 -16.80 -17.06
N PHE A 570 -38.25 -15.80 -17.01
CA PHE A 570 -39.00 -15.50 -15.79
C PHE A 570 -40.03 -16.58 -15.45
N GLU A 571 -40.52 -17.31 -16.45
CA GLU A 571 -41.52 -18.37 -16.33
C GLU A 571 -40.97 -19.58 -15.55
N GLU A 572 -39.66 -19.84 -15.64
CA GLU A 572 -38.98 -20.94 -14.94
C GLU A 572 -38.71 -20.64 -13.45
N ILE A 573 -39.07 -19.44 -12.98
CA ILE A 573 -38.78 -19.03 -11.61
C ILE A 573 -39.86 -19.52 -10.66
N ASP A 574 -39.50 -20.52 -9.85
CA ASP A 574 -40.41 -21.09 -8.87
C ASP A 574 -40.67 -20.16 -7.67
N LYS A 575 -41.90 -20.19 -7.14
CA LYS A 575 -42.24 -19.66 -5.80
C LYS A 575 -41.99 -18.16 -5.60
N ILE A 576 -42.06 -17.33 -6.63
CA ILE A 576 -41.90 -15.86 -6.51
C ILE A 576 -43.21 -15.07 -6.32
N SER A 577 -44.37 -15.72 -6.44
CA SER A 577 -45.69 -15.07 -6.46
C SER A 577 -46.01 -14.22 -5.22
N TYR A 578 -45.32 -14.45 -4.10
CA TYR A 578 -45.43 -13.67 -2.86
C TYR A 578 -44.05 -13.17 -2.39
N SER A 579 -43.14 -12.87 -3.30
CA SER A 579 -41.81 -12.38 -2.96
C SER A 579 -41.63 -10.93 -3.39
N ILE A 580 -40.90 -10.16 -2.60
CA ILE A 580 -40.55 -8.77 -2.91
C ILE A 580 -39.14 -8.78 -3.48
N CYS A 581 -38.97 -8.28 -4.70
CA CYS A 581 -37.65 -8.01 -5.24
C CYS A 581 -37.03 -6.83 -4.47
N VAL A 582 -35.98 -7.12 -3.71
CA VAL A 582 -35.27 -6.12 -2.89
C VAL A 582 -34.19 -5.43 -3.71
N GLU A 583 -33.53 -6.17 -4.61
CA GLU A 583 -32.49 -5.61 -5.46
C GLU A 583 -32.36 -6.38 -6.78
N THR A 584 -32.02 -5.65 -7.83
CA THR A 584 -31.73 -6.18 -9.17
C THR A 584 -30.40 -5.61 -9.64
N LYS A 585 -29.57 -6.45 -10.25
CA LYS A 585 -28.30 -6.08 -10.87
C LYS A 585 -28.14 -6.76 -12.22
N MET A 586 -27.92 -5.96 -13.25
CA MET A 586 -27.51 -6.44 -14.56
C MET A 586 -26.00 -6.64 -14.55
N ILE A 587 -25.54 -7.87 -14.83
CA ILE A 587 -24.12 -8.21 -14.93
C ILE A 587 -23.62 -7.95 -16.35
N ASP A 588 -24.42 -8.37 -17.33
CA ASP A 588 -24.25 -8.17 -18.78
C ASP A 588 -25.63 -8.26 -19.45
N GLU A 589 -25.68 -8.16 -20.79
CA GLU A 589 -26.92 -8.18 -21.59
C GLU A 589 -27.72 -9.50 -21.49
N ASP A 590 -27.04 -10.58 -21.07
CA ASP A 590 -27.60 -11.92 -20.98
C ASP A 590 -27.87 -12.37 -19.54
N THR A 591 -27.32 -11.67 -18.55
CA THR A 591 -27.27 -12.10 -17.16
C THR A 591 -27.75 -11.03 -16.19
N ILE A 592 -28.84 -11.33 -15.48
CA ILE A 592 -29.41 -10.46 -14.45
C ILE A 592 -29.54 -11.24 -13.15
N ILE A 593 -29.04 -10.66 -12.05
CA ILE A 593 -29.15 -11.24 -10.71
C ILE A 593 -30.13 -10.44 -9.85
N TYR A 594 -31.02 -11.16 -9.17
CA TYR A 594 -32.07 -10.62 -8.33
C TYR A 594 -31.92 -11.12 -6.90
N LEU A 595 -32.17 -10.24 -5.93
CA LEU A 595 -32.36 -10.58 -4.54
C LEU A 595 -33.84 -10.42 -4.18
N TYR A 596 -34.47 -11.53 -3.81
CA TYR A 596 -35.85 -11.55 -3.34
C TYR A 596 -35.91 -11.82 -1.84
N LYS A 597 -36.80 -11.09 -1.16
CA LYS A 597 -37.30 -11.42 0.17
C LYS A 597 -38.64 -12.12 0.00
N MET A 598 -38.68 -13.38 0.37
CA MET A 598 -39.86 -14.22 0.32
C MET A 598 -40.80 -13.77 1.44
N ASN A 599 -41.95 -13.18 1.09
CA ASN A 599 -43.04 -13.12 2.04
C ASN A 599 -43.70 -14.49 2.00
N ARG A 600 -43.30 -15.34 2.95
CA ARG A 600 -44.30 -16.28 3.43
C ARG A 600 -45.34 -15.41 4.10
N GLU A 601 -46.40 -15.05 3.39
CA GLU A 601 -47.65 -14.84 4.10
C GLU A 601 -47.74 -16.03 5.05
N LYS A 602 -47.84 -15.77 6.36
CA LYS A 602 -48.44 -16.77 7.24
C LYS A 602 -49.68 -17.13 6.45
N LYS A 603 -49.76 -18.33 5.86
CA LYS A 603 -51.02 -18.86 5.34
C LYS A 603 -51.97 -18.49 6.45
N SER A 604 -52.81 -17.48 6.25
CA SER A 604 -53.82 -17.13 7.22
C SER A 604 -54.50 -18.47 7.38
N SER A 605 -54.36 -19.06 8.58
CA SER A 605 -54.84 -20.41 8.80
C SER A 605 -56.25 -20.40 8.24
N LEU A 606 -56.70 -21.47 7.60
CA LEU A 606 -58.07 -21.55 7.11
C LEU A 606 -59.05 -21.05 8.19
N HIS A 607 -58.69 -21.25 9.46
CA HIS A 607 -59.25 -20.63 10.66
C HIS A 607 -59.35 -19.08 10.69
N ASN A 608 -58.32 -18.30 10.31
CA ASN A 608 -58.38 -16.84 10.26
C ASN A 608 -59.18 -16.31 9.06
N ILE A 609 -59.16 -17.01 7.92
CA ILE A 609 -60.00 -16.66 6.77
C ILE A 609 -61.47 -16.98 7.09
N VAL A 610 -61.73 -18.17 7.68
CA VAL A 610 -63.06 -18.55 8.16
C VAL A 610 -63.53 -17.63 9.28
N ALA A 611 -62.68 -17.22 10.23
CA ALA A 611 -63.07 -16.27 11.28
C ALA A 611 -63.38 -14.87 10.71
N HIS A 612 -62.72 -14.45 9.64
CA HIS A 612 -63.01 -13.17 8.99
C HIS A 612 -64.25 -13.22 8.10
N ILE A 613 -64.55 -14.39 7.50
CA ILE A 613 -65.78 -14.64 6.73
C ILE A 613 -66.98 -14.87 7.66
N MET A 614 -66.80 -15.53 8.81
CA MET A 614 -67.83 -15.75 9.83
C MET A 614 -68.19 -14.46 10.58
N LYS A 615 -67.28 -13.50 10.66
CA LYS A 615 -67.59 -12.11 11.05
C LYS A 615 -68.15 -11.37 9.83
N GLY A 616 -69.38 -11.70 9.47
CA GLY A 616 -70.13 -11.01 8.43
C GLY A 616 -70.34 -9.51 8.73
N PRO A 617 -70.94 -8.74 7.80
CA PRO A 617 -70.96 -7.26 7.79
C PRO A 617 -71.80 -6.57 8.89
N ALA A 618 -72.15 -7.24 9.98
CA ALA A 618 -73.19 -6.79 10.91
C ALA A 618 -72.70 -5.95 12.11
N GLU A 619 -71.41 -5.73 12.33
CA GLU A 619 -70.91 -4.98 13.50
C GLU A 619 -70.00 -3.78 13.16
N ASN A 620 -70.34 -3.04 12.10
CA ASN A 620 -69.71 -1.73 11.81
C ASN A 620 -70.74 -0.57 11.78
N LYS A 621 -71.86 -0.71 12.50
CA LYS A 621 -72.83 0.37 12.71
C LYS A 621 -73.31 0.40 14.16
N THR A 622 -72.44 0.79 15.08
CA THR A 622 -72.76 1.56 16.31
C THR A 622 -71.49 1.68 17.13
N GLU A 623 -70.74 2.75 16.92
CA GLU A 623 -70.00 3.48 17.97
C GLU A 623 -69.28 4.65 17.30
N LYS A 624 -70.10 5.63 16.91
CA LYS A 624 -69.66 6.96 16.52
C LYS A 624 -70.71 7.97 17.02
N SER A 625 -70.86 8.05 18.35
CA SER A 625 -71.58 9.14 19.02
C SER A 625 -71.43 9.08 20.55
N SER A 626 -70.27 9.53 21.03
CA SER A 626 -70.09 10.18 22.34
C SER A 626 -68.72 10.87 22.27
N GLU A 627 -68.66 12.09 21.76
CA GLU A 627 -68.53 13.31 22.58
C GLU A 627 -67.34 13.19 23.54
N MET A 628 -66.17 13.77 23.21
CA MET A 628 -65.82 15.15 23.61
C MET A 628 -66.42 15.53 24.96
N SER A 629 -65.60 15.57 26.03
CA SER A 629 -65.43 16.73 26.95
C SER A 629 -64.84 16.34 28.31
N ILE A 630 -63.73 17.02 28.68
CA ILE A 630 -63.29 17.42 30.05
C ILE A 630 -62.68 16.27 30.90
N ASN A 631 -61.45 16.29 31.45
CA ASN A 631 -60.49 17.33 31.87
C ASN A 631 -59.05 16.87 31.55
#